data_AF-A0A951YDV6-F1
#
_entry.id   AF-A0A951YDV6-F1
#
_cell.length_a   1.000
_cell.length_b   1.000
_cell.length_c   1.000
_cell.angle_alpha   90.00
_cell.angle_beta   90.00
_cell.angle_gamma   90.00
#
_symmetry.space_group_name_H-M   'P 1'
#
loop_
_entity.id
_entity.type
_entity.pdbx_description
1 polymer ?
#
loop_
_entity_poly.entity_id
_entity_poly.type
_entity_poly.pdbx_seq_one_letter_code
_entity_poly.pdbx_strand_id
1 'polypeptide(L)' 'MRIDIITVLPQLLESPFSHSILKRAQAKGLLDVHVHNLRDYTPYKQAQVDDYQFGGG' A
#
# COMPACT_ATOMS: atom_id res chain seq x y z
N MET A 1 14.06 -10.61 -0.63
CA MET A 1 14.02 -9.14 -0.42
C MET A 1 12.61 -8.75 -0.04
N ARG A 2 12.42 -7.98 1.03
CA ARG A 2 11.10 -7.55 1.50
C ARG A 2 10.85 -6.08 1.13
N ILE A 3 9.65 -5.77 0.67
CA ILE A 3 9.18 -4.42 0.39
C ILE A 3 7.82 -4.23 1.08
N ASP A 4 7.73 -3.21 1.93
CA ASP A 4 6.48 -2.77 2.54
C ASP A 4 6.03 -1.47 1.86
N ILE A 5 4.77 -1.45 1.41
CA ILE A 5 4.17 -0.32 0.72
C ILE A 5 2.99 0.17 1.54
N ILE A 6 3.01 1.44 1.93
CA ILE A 6 1.88 2.11 2.58
C ILE A 6 1.17 2.94 1.52
N THR A 7 -0.14 2.71 1.35
CA THR A 7 -0.94 3.41 0.36
C THR A 7 -2.39 3.57 0.84
N VAL A 8 -3.11 4.52 0.26
CA VAL A 8 -4.56 4.70 0.46
C VAL A 8 -5.40 4.03 -0.63
N LEU A 9 -4.74 3.40 -1.62
CA LEU A 9 -5.34 2.72 -2.77
C LEU A 9 -4.65 1.36 -3.03
N PRO A 10 -4.77 0.38 -2.12
CA PRO A 10 -4.07 -0.90 -2.25
C PRO A 10 -4.47 -1.70 -3.49
N GLN A 11 -5.73 -1.59 -3.95
CA GLN A 11 -6.25 -2.34 -5.10
C GLN A 11 -5.52 -2.01 -6.40
N LEU A 12 -4.97 -0.80 -6.54
CA LEU A 12 -4.18 -0.43 -7.72
C LEU A 12 -2.88 -1.23 -7.84
N LEU A 13 -2.39 -1.78 -6.74
CA LEU A 13 -1.13 -2.52 -6.68
C LEU A 13 -1.32 -4.02 -6.94
N GLU A 14 -2.55 -4.54 -6.88
CA GLU A 14 -2.81 -5.97 -7.08
C GLU A 14 -2.36 -6.45 -8.45
N SER A 15 -2.72 -5.75 -9.52
CA SER A 15 -2.40 -6.15 -10.90
C SER A 15 -0.88 -6.14 -11.18
N PRO A 16 -0.12 -5.06 -10.87
CA PRO A 16 1.32 -5.05 -11.06
C PRO A 16 2.06 -6.21 -10.38
N PHE A 17 1.71 -6.55 -9.13
CA PHE A 17 2.38 -7.63 -8.40
C PHE A 17 1.89 -9.03 -8.79
N SER A 18 0.65 -9.15 -9.29
CA SER A 18 0.06 -10.44 -9.67
C SER A 18 0.50 -10.97 -11.04
N HIS A 19 1.37 -10.25 -11.77
CA HIS A 19 1.72 -10.58 -13.15
C HIS A 19 3.23 -10.59 -13.46
N SER A 20 3.57 -11.29 -14.55
CA SER A 20 4.91 -11.29 -15.18
C SER A 20 6.09 -11.58 -14.20
N ILE A 21 7.14 -10.76 -14.26
CA ILE A 21 8.41 -10.93 -13.54
C ILE A 21 8.19 -10.85 -12.02
N LEU A 22 7.32 -9.94 -11.55
CA LEU A 22 7.08 -9.73 -10.13
C LEU A 22 6.40 -10.96 -9.50
N LYS A 23 5.35 -11.50 -10.15
CA LYS A 23 4.72 -12.75 -9.71
C LYS A 23 5.72 -13.90 -9.63
N ARG A 24 6.58 -14.04 -10.65
CA ARG A 24 7.61 -15.11 -10.67
C ARG A 24 8.65 -14.92 -9.57
N ALA A 25 9.04 -13.68 -9.26
CA ALA A 25 9.96 -13.40 -8.17
C ALA A 25 9.37 -13.78 -6.80
N GLN A 26 8.07 -13.48 -6.58
CA GLN A 26 7.35 -13.89 -5.38
C GLN A 26 7.22 -15.42 -5.29
N ALA A 27 6.85 -16.10 -6.37
CA ALA A 27 6.73 -17.56 -6.42
C ALA A 27 8.07 -18.28 -6.15
N LYS A 28 9.21 -17.62 -6.47
CA LYS A 28 10.57 -18.12 -6.18
C LYS A 28 11.09 -17.70 -4.80
N GLY A 29 10.30 -17.01 -3.98
CA GLY A 29 10.72 -16.51 -2.66
C GLY A 29 11.80 -15.42 -2.71
N LEU A 30 12.06 -14.83 -3.87
CA LEU A 30 13.08 -13.79 -4.04
C LEU A 30 12.56 -12.42 -3.61
N LEU A 31 11.24 -12.24 -3.69
CA LEU A 31 10.53 -11.00 -3.38
C LEU A 31 9.34 -11.30 -2.47
N ASP A 32 9.17 -10.49 -1.43
CA ASP A 32 8.01 -10.50 -0.54
C ASP A 32 7.45 -9.08 -0.43
N VAL A 33 6.19 -8.88 -0.83
CA VAL A 33 5.57 -7.54 -0.92
C VAL A 33 4.37 -7.50 0.02
N HIS A 34 4.41 -6.55 0.95
CA HIS A 34 3.35 -6.32 1.92
C HIS A 34 2.72 -4.97 1.62
N VAL A 35 1.41 -4.96 1.38
CA VAL A 35 0.66 -3.72 1.11
C VAL A 35 -0.18 -3.40 2.33
N HIS A 36 0.05 -2.23 2.91
CA HIS A 36 -0.66 -1.72 4.07
C HIS A 36 -1.59 -0.59 3.63
N ASN A 37 -2.88 -0.77 3.87
CA ASN A 37 -3.86 0.28 3.62
C ASN A 37 -3.86 1.28 4.76
N LEU A 38 -3.43 2.51 4.52
CA LEU A 38 -3.33 3.54 5.55
C LEU A 38 -4.68 3.82 6.22
N ARG A 39 -5.80 3.62 5.50
CA ARG A 39 -7.16 3.79 6.01
C ARG A 39 -7.53 2.81 7.12
N ASP A 40 -6.81 1.72 7.29
CA ASP A 40 -7.08 0.74 8.35
C ASP A 40 -6.51 1.19 9.71
N TYR A 41 -5.64 2.21 9.72
CA TYR A 41 -4.90 2.69 10.90
C TYR A 41 -5.40 4.04 11.43
N THR A 42 -6.49 4.55 10.88
CA THR A 42 -7.07 5.82 11.28
C THR A 42 -8.06 5.65 12.45
N PRO A 43 -8.02 6.53 13.47
CA PRO A 43 -9.02 6.54 14.53
C PRO A 43 -10.34 7.23 14.11
N TYR A 44 -10.39 7.83 12.91
CA TYR A 44 -11.54 8.63 12.47
C TYR A 44 -12.62 7.78 11.83
N LYS A 45 -13.89 8.06 12.16
CA LYS A 45 -15.07 7.30 11.70
C LYS A 45 -15.18 7.15 10.18
N GLN A 46 -14.76 8.17 9.42
CA GLN A 46 -14.86 8.18 7.94
C GLN A 46 -13.59 7.70 7.24
N ALA A 47 -12.68 7.06 7.98
CA ALA A 47 -11.39 6.61 7.49
C ALA A 47 -10.55 7.72 6.83
N GLN A 48 -10.60 8.93 7.40
CA GLN A 48 -9.83 10.09 6.95
C GLN A 48 -8.33 9.88 7.21
N VAL A 49 -7.50 10.33 6.28
CA VAL A 49 -6.04 10.12 6.27
C VAL A 49 -5.24 11.39 6.04
N ASP A 50 -5.91 12.46 5.63
CA ASP A 50 -5.40 13.79 5.36
C ASP A 50 -6.06 14.81 6.28
N ASP A 51 -5.40 15.95 6.46
CA ASP A 51 -5.92 17.07 7.23
C ASP A 51 -5.42 18.39 6.64
N TYR A 52 -6.01 19.49 7.07
CA TYR A 52 -5.55 20.82 6.72
C TYR A 52 -4.18 21.11 7.33
N GLN A 53 -3.33 21.80 6.57
CA GLN A 53 -2.07 22.29 7.09
C GLN A 53 -2.28 23.43 8.10
N PHE A 54 -1.39 23.52 9.09
CA PHE A 54 -1.35 24.66 9.99
C PHE A 54 -0.97 25.94 9.23
N GLY A 55 -1.61 27.07 9.56
CA GLY A 55 -1.33 28.37 8.93
C GLY A 55 -2.15 28.70 7.68
N GLY A 56 -2.90 27.73 7.14
CA GLY A 56 -3.68 27.91 5.91
C GLY A 56 -2.81 27.99 4.64
N GLY A 57 -3.43 27.87 3.47
CA GLY A 57 -2.78 27.92 2.15
C GLY A 57 -2.57 26.56 1.53
#